data_AF-A0A926P5W8-F1
#
_entry.id   AF-A0A926P5W8-F1
#
_cell.length_a   1.000
_cell.length_b   1.000
_cell.length_c   1.000
_cell.angle_alpha   90.00
_cell.angle_beta   90.00
_cell.angle_gamma   90.00
#
_symmetry.space_group_name_H-M   'P 1'
#
loop_
_entity.id
_entity.type
_entity.pdbx_description
1 polymer ?
#
loop_
_entity_poly.entity_id
_entity_poly.type
_entity_poly.pdbx_seq_one_letter_code
_entity_poly.pdbx_strand_id
1 'polypeptide(L)'
;MAYSDFKLSELIKTFGLTLSETVDLFADVKEVECSENLAFNLKENIPLAVAIGTEKARSEMIIVPILLEMKRRLKHQISLFSGTDFNVDFDKGLNGICDFIISLSPEQLFVKAPVITLVEAKNDGSSVLSMLNQQLRCQLSKHLIR
;
A
#
# COMPACT_ATOMS: atom_id res chain seq x y z
N MET A 1 -2.29 22.42 -7.74
CA MET A 1 -1.18 21.45 -7.80
C MET A 1 -1.67 20.18 -7.16
N ALA A 2 -1.43 19.03 -7.77
CA ALA A 2 -1.75 17.71 -7.24
C ALA A 2 -0.50 17.02 -6.69
N TYR A 3 -0.64 15.86 -6.02
CA TYR A 3 0.49 15.08 -5.51
C TYR A 3 1.57 14.81 -6.58
N SER A 4 1.16 14.63 -7.84
CA SER A 4 2.05 14.40 -8.98
C SER A 4 2.99 15.56 -9.33
N ASP A 5 2.70 16.76 -8.82
CA ASP A 5 3.41 17.99 -9.20
C ASP A 5 4.62 18.26 -8.31
N PHE A 6 4.75 17.55 -7.19
CA PHE A 6 5.82 17.77 -6.22
C PHE A 6 7.12 17.06 -6.59
N LYS A 7 8.24 17.77 -6.40
CA LYS A 7 9.56 17.15 -6.30
C LYS A 7 9.89 16.83 -4.84
N LEU A 8 10.62 15.73 -4.60
CA LEU A 8 11.04 15.34 -3.25
C LEU A 8 11.77 16.46 -2.49
N SER A 9 12.64 17.21 -3.18
CA SER A 9 13.37 18.35 -2.60
C SER A 9 12.45 19.50 -2.17
N GLU A 10 11.33 19.70 -2.86
CA GLU A 10 10.31 20.70 -2.49
C GLU A 10 9.50 20.22 -1.29
N LEU A 11 9.14 18.93 -1.23
CA LEU A 11 8.43 18.35 -0.10
C LEU A 11 9.22 18.47 1.21
N ILE A 12 10.52 18.15 1.16
CA ILE A 12 11.41 18.26 2.32
C ILE A 12 11.42 19.69 2.88
N LYS A 13 11.57 20.69 2.02
CA LYS A 13 11.60 22.10 2.43
C LYS A 13 10.24 22.61 2.90
N THR A 14 9.18 22.27 2.18
CA THR A 14 7.82 22.83 2.38
C THR A 14 7.16 22.25 3.63
N PHE A 15 7.36 20.96 3.90
CA PHE A 15 6.72 20.26 5.02
C PHE A 15 7.69 19.94 6.17
N GLY A 16 8.95 20.39 6.08
CA GLY A 16 9.97 20.15 7.11
C GLY A 16 10.27 18.67 7.32
N LEU A 17 10.27 17.87 6.25
CA LEU A 17 10.45 16.42 6.32
C LEU A 17 11.93 16.08 6.54
N THR A 18 12.18 15.00 7.28
CA THR A 18 13.52 14.41 7.38
C THR A 18 13.63 13.23 6.43
N LEU A 19 14.62 13.24 5.55
CA LEU A 19 14.90 12.09 4.68
C LEU A 19 15.67 11.04 5.47
N SER A 20 15.16 9.81 5.48
CA SER A 20 15.83 8.64 6.06
C SER A 20 16.15 7.66 4.94
N GLU A 21 17.43 7.43 4.67
CA GLU A 21 17.91 6.49 3.63
C GLU A 21 18.17 5.08 4.20
N THR A 22 17.49 4.71 5.29
CA THR A 22 17.64 3.41 5.92
C THR A 22 17.24 2.31 4.94
N VAL A 23 18.20 1.46 4.57
CA VAL A 23 18.04 0.47 3.49
C VAL A 23 17.14 -0.70 3.89
N ASP A 24 16.85 -0.89 5.18
CA ASP A 24 16.09 -2.03 5.66
C ASP A 24 15.09 -1.66 6.77
N LEU A 25 14.07 -0.89 6.40
CA LEU A 25 13.00 -0.42 7.31
C LEU A 25 12.26 -1.57 8.04
N PHE A 26 12.41 -2.80 7.55
CA PHE A 26 11.69 -3.99 8.04
C PHE A 26 12.59 -5.19 8.34
N ALA A 27 13.90 -4.97 8.52
CA ALA A 27 14.88 -6.02 8.83
C ALA A 27 14.42 -6.89 10.02
N ASP A 28 13.90 -6.25 11.06
CA ASP A 28 13.53 -6.89 12.32
C ASP A 28 12.12 -7.51 12.31
N VAL A 29 11.39 -7.38 11.19
CA VAL A 29 10.05 -7.93 11.11
C VAL A 29 10.06 -9.35 10.56
N LYS A 30 9.50 -10.27 11.35
CA LYS A 30 9.33 -11.66 10.99
C LYS A 30 8.46 -11.83 9.74
N GLU A 31 8.87 -12.76 8.90
CA GLU A 31 8.07 -13.21 7.77
C GLU A 31 6.78 -13.88 8.25
N VAL A 32 5.76 -13.74 7.42
CA VAL A 32 4.42 -14.21 7.72
C VAL A 32 3.99 -15.13 6.59
N GLU A 33 3.73 -16.37 6.93
CA GLU A 33 3.28 -17.37 5.97
C GLU A 33 1.95 -16.99 5.33
N CYS A 34 1.86 -17.21 4.03
CA CYS A 34 0.66 -17.01 3.24
C CYS A 34 -0.43 -18.01 3.68
N SER A 35 -1.70 -17.60 3.72
CA SER A 35 -2.77 -18.58 3.96
C SER A 35 -2.97 -19.46 2.73
N GLU A 36 -3.45 -20.68 2.93
CA GLU A 36 -3.74 -21.62 1.84
C GLU A 36 -4.64 -20.99 0.78
N ASN A 37 -5.67 -20.26 1.20
CA ASN A 37 -6.59 -19.55 0.31
C ASN A 37 -5.87 -18.47 -0.52
N LEU A 38 -5.02 -17.65 0.10
CA LEU A 38 -4.30 -16.62 -0.65
C LEU A 38 -3.27 -17.27 -1.60
N ALA A 39 -2.55 -18.30 -1.16
CA ALA A 39 -1.58 -19.02 -1.97
C ALA A 39 -2.23 -19.68 -3.18
N PHE A 40 -3.39 -20.32 -2.99
CA PHE A 40 -4.18 -20.90 -4.07
C PHE A 40 -4.61 -19.83 -5.09
N ASN A 41 -5.22 -18.72 -4.63
CA ASN A 41 -5.65 -17.64 -5.51
C ASN A 41 -4.48 -17.03 -6.30
N LEU A 42 -3.35 -16.73 -5.63
CA LEU A 42 -2.19 -16.13 -6.29
C LEU A 42 -1.57 -17.07 -7.33
N LYS A 43 -1.59 -18.39 -7.10
CA LYS A 43 -1.09 -19.37 -8.06
C LYS A 43 -1.86 -19.34 -9.38
N GLU A 44 -3.17 -19.14 -9.34
CA GLU A 44 -4.01 -19.03 -10.55
C GLU A 44 -3.97 -17.63 -11.15
N ASN A 45 -3.98 -16.60 -10.30
CA ASN A 45 -4.13 -15.21 -10.71
C ASN A 45 -2.86 -14.60 -11.31
N ILE A 46 -1.68 -14.91 -10.78
CA ILE A 46 -0.43 -14.28 -11.23
C ILE A 46 -0.15 -14.55 -12.72
N PRO A 47 -0.22 -15.81 -13.22
CA PRO A 47 0.00 -16.06 -14.65
C PRO A 47 -0.98 -15.29 -15.54
N LEU A 48 -2.24 -15.19 -15.14
CA LEU A 48 -3.27 -14.46 -15.88
C LEU A 48 -3.03 -12.94 -15.85
N ALA A 49 -2.69 -12.38 -14.69
CA ALA A 49 -2.39 -10.97 -14.54
C ALA A 49 -1.20 -10.55 -15.41
N VAL A 50 -0.16 -11.40 -15.47
CA VAL A 50 1.00 -11.22 -16.33
C VAL A 50 0.61 -11.31 -17.81
N ALA A 51 -0.20 -12.30 -18.19
CA ALA A 51 -0.66 -12.46 -19.57
C ALA A 51 -1.52 -11.29 -20.07
N ILE A 52 -2.38 -10.72 -19.21
CA ILE A 52 -3.19 -9.54 -19.53
C ILE A 52 -2.31 -8.27 -19.60
N GLY A 53 -1.31 -8.16 -18.72
CA GLY A 53 -0.28 -7.12 -18.79
C GLY A 53 -0.71 -5.70 -18.37
N THR A 54 -1.95 -5.49 -17.95
CA THR A 54 -2.45 -4.16 -17.53
C THR A 54 -2.22 -3.88 -16.04
N GLU A 55 -2.08 -2.60 -15.68
CA GLU A 55 -2.04 -2.14 -14.28
C GLU A 55 -3.29 -2.59 -13.51
N LYS A 56 -4.46 -2.54 -14.16
CA LYS A 56 -5.72 -3.03 -13.61
C LYS A 56 -5.68 -4.52 -13.29
N ALA A 57 -5.17 -5.35 -14.20
CA ALA A 57 -5.07 -6.79 -13.96
C ALA A 57 -4.15 -7.11 -12.79
N ARG A 58 -2.98 -6.47 -12.70
CA ARG A 58 -2.07 -6.63 -11.54
C ARG A 58 -2.75 -6.19 -10.24
N SER A 59 -3.41 -5.04 -10.26
CA SER A 59 -4.16 -4.48 -9.13
C SER A 59 -5.23 -5.45 -8.61
N GLU A 60 -6.12 -5.92 -9.47
CA GLU A 60 -7.26 -6.75 -9.09
C GLU A 60 -6.88 -8.20 -8.77
N MET A 61 -5.89 -8.76 -9.48
CA MET A 61 -5.55 -10.18 -9.40
C MET A 61 -4.41 -10.49 -8.43
N ILE A 62 -3.57 -9.50 -8.09
CA ILE A 62 -2.41 -9.68 -7.19
C ILE A 62 -2.54 -8.81 -5.94
N ILE A 63 -2.69 -7.49 -6.12
CA ILE A 63 -2.62 -6.54 -5.00
C ILE A 63 -3.84 -6.66 -4.09
N VAL A 64 -5.05 -6.60 -4.65
CA VAL A 64 -6.30 -6.66 -3.88
C VAL A 64 -6.42 -7.95 -3.05
N PRO A 65 -6.13 -9.16 -3.57
CA PRO A 65 -6.13 -10.38 -2.75
C PRO A 65 -5.20 -10.32 -1.54
N ILE A 66 -4.01 -9.72 -1.69
CA ILE A 66 -3.05 -9.54 -0.60
C ILE A 66 -3.60 -8.56 0.44
N LEU A 67 -4.18 -7.44 0.00
CA LEU A 67 -4.79 -6.46 0.91
C LEU A 67 -5.98 -7.04 1.67
N LEU A 68 -6.81 -7.86 1.03
CA LEU A 68 -7.92 -8.54 1.69
C LEU A 68 -7.42 -9.52 2.75
N GLU A 69 -6.33 -10.25 2.47
CA GLU A 69 -5.69 -11.11 3.47
C GLU A 69 -5.17 -10.29 4.67
N MET A 70 -4.53 -9.14 4.42
CA MET A 70 -4.11 -8.23 5.48
C MET A 70 -5.28 -7.80 6.37
N LYS A 71 -6.39 -7.37 5.76
CA LYS A 71 -7.59 -6.95 6.48
C LYS A 71 -8.16 -8.09 7.33
N ARG A 72 -8.17 -9.33 6.81
CA ARG A 72 -8.57 -10.52 7.56
C ARG A 72 -7.66 -10.77 8.77
N ARG A 73 -6.34 -10.77 8.57
CA ARG A 73 -5.35 -11.03 9.64
C ARG A 73 -5.37 -9.97 10.74
N LEU A 74 -5.60 -8.72 10.36
CA LEU A 74 -5.77 -7.60 11.29
C LEU A 74 -7.19 -7.52 11.86
N LYS A 75 -7.96 -8.62 11.82
CA LYS A 75 -9.31 -8.72 12.40
C LYS A 75 -10.25 -7.59 11.96
N HIS A 76 -10.11 -7.15 10.71
CA HIS A 76 -10.92 -6.10 10.10
C HIS A 76 -10.77 -4.71 10.78
N GLN A 77 -9.65 -4.49 11.48
CA GLN A 77 -9.32 -3.22 12.14
C GLN A 77 -8.73 -2.18 11.17
N ILE A 78 -8.61 -2.53 9.88
CA ILE A 78 -8.17 -1.64 8.81
C ILE A 78 -9.24 -1.53 7.73
N SER A 79 -9.17 -0.44 6.98
CA SER A 79 -10.01 -0.16 5.82
C SER A 79 -9.15 0.02 4.58
N LEU A 80 -9.70 -0.35 3.43
CA LEU A 80 -8.98 -0.40 2.17
C LEU A 80 -9.74 0.45 1.15
N PHE A 81 -9.06 1.39 0.52
CA PHE A 81 -9.61 2.22 -0.54
C PHE A 81 -8.79 2.01 -1.80
N SER A 82 -9.43 1.99 -2.96
CA SER A 82 -8.75 1.85 -4.24
C SER A 82 -9.27 2.88 -5.24
N GLY A 83 -8.37 3.52 -5.96
CA GLY A 83 -8.69 4.55 -6.95
C GLY A 83 -9.54 5.70 -6.39
N THR A 84 -9.29 6.10 -5.14
CA THR A 84 -10.12 7.09 -4.44
C THR A 84 -9.44 8.45 -4.38
N ASP A 85 -10.25 9.51 -4.37
CA ASP A 85 -9.80 10.87 -4.12
C ASP A 85 -9.23 10.98 -2.70
N PHE A 86 -8.00 11.47 -2.61
CA PHE A 86 -7.30 11.67 -1.35
C PHE A 86 -6.91 13.14 -1.17
N ASN A 87 -7.93 13.97 -0.97
CA ASN A 87 -7.77 15.43 -0.90
C ASN A 87 -7.64 15.88 0.56
N VAL A 88 -6.39 15.98 1.04
CA VAL A 88 -6.07 16.32 2.42
C VAL A 88 -6.05 17.83 2.64
N ASP A 89 -5.43 18.58 1.74
CA ASP A 89 -5.31 20.04 1.83
C ASP A 89 -5.09 20.63 0.42
N PHE A 90 -6.15 21.18 -0.17
CA PHE A 90 -6.11 21.74 -1.53
C PHE A 90 -5.20 22.96 -1.63
N ASP A 91 -5.19 23.83 -0.63
CA ASP A 91 -4.40 25.06 -0.61
C ASP A 91 -2.89 24.75 -0.60
N LYS A 92 -2.52 23.63 0.04
CA LYS A 92 -1.14 23.10 0.03
C LYS A 92 -0.85 22.14 -1.12
N GLY A 93 -1.77 21.94 -2.06
CA GLY A 93 -1.59 21.02 -3.18
C GLY A 93 -1.63 19.52 -2.79
N LEU A 94 -2.03 19.18 -1.56
CA LEU A 94 -2.16 17.81 -1.07
C LEU A 94 -3.51 17.22 -1.51
N ASN A 95 -3.66 17.02 -2.82
CA ASN A 95 -4.86 16.50 -3.47
C ASN A 95 -4.49 15.62 -4.66
N GLY A 96 -5.40 14.71 -5.02
CA GLY A 96 -5.24 13.77 -6.13
C GLY A 96 -5.79 12.39 -5.83
N ILE A 97 -5.63 11.48 -6.79
CA ILE A 97 -6.11 10.10 -6.71
C ILE A 97 -4.97 9.21 -6.23
N CYS A 98 -5.28 8.28 -5.31
CA CYS A 98 -4.37 7.21 -4.91
C CYS A 98 -4.87 5.86 -5.39
N ASP A 99 -3.96 5.02 -5.92
CA ASP A 99 -4.29 3.68 -6.38
C ASP A 99 -4.82 2.82 -5.24
N PHE A 100 -4.14 2.87 -4.09
CA PHE A 100 -4.49 2.14 -2.89
C PHE A 100 -4.15 2.91 -1.61
N ILE A 101 -5.10 2.92 -0.67
CA ILE A 101 -4.94 3.49 0.67
C ILE A 101 -5.34 2.45 1.71
N ILE A 102 -4.49 2.26 2.71
CA ILE A 102 -4.77 1.49 3.91
C ILE A 102 -4.94 2.49 5.06
N SER A 103 -6.11 2.53 5.68
CA SER A 103 -6.34 3.33 6.88
C SER A 103 -6.40 2.43 8.11
N LEU A 104 -5.75 2.86 9.19
CA LEU A 104 -5.77 2.17 10.49
C LEU A 104 -7.08 2.49 11.24
N SER A 105 -8.19 2.08 10.64
CA SER A 105 -9.54 2.29 11.12
C SER A 105 -10.48 1.27 10.47
N PRO A 106 -11.47 0.72 11.19
CA PRO A 106 -12.48 -0.16 10.59
C PRO A 106 -13.47 0.61 9.69
N GLU A 107 -13.49 1.95 9.73
CA GLU A 107 -14.33 2.81 8.90
C GLU A 107 -14.04 2.63 7.41
N GLN A 108 -15.00 2.12 6.63
CA GLN A 108 -14.83 1.87 5.19
C GLN A 108 -15.41 2.99 4.31
N LEU A 109 -16.25 3.87 4.88
CA LEU A 109 -16.90 4.95 4.14
C LEU A 109 -15.97 6.14 3.92
N PHE A 110 -15.10 6.43 4.88
CA PHE A 110 -14.22 7.59 4.85
C PHE A 110 -12.80 7.23 5.28
N VAL A 111 -11.82 7.77 4.55
CA VAL A 111 -10.40 7.63 4.90
C VAL A 111 -10.13 8.35 6.22
N LYS A 112 -9.60 7.63 7.21
CA LYS A 112 -9.20 8.20 8.51
C LYS A 112 -7.69 8.07 8.72
N ALA A 113 -7.07 9.10 9.28
CA ALA A 113 -5.69 9.01 9.70
C ALA A 113 -5.55 8.05 10.92
N PRO A 114 -4.41 7.35 11.06
CA PRO A 114 -3.27 7.34 10.15
C PRO A 114 -3.50 6.46 8.91
N VAL A 115 -2.88 6.83 7.79
CA VAL A 115 -2.96 6.10 6.52
C VAL A 115 -1.60 5.69 6.01
N ILE A 116 -1.56 4.64 5.20
CA ILE A 116 -0.44 4.31 4.32
C ILE A 116 -0.98 4.16 2.90
N THR A 117 -0.29 4.73 1.93
CA THR A 117 -0.59 4.56 0.51
C THR A 117 0.31 3.49 -0.10
N LEU A 118 -0.22 2.77 -1.09
CA LEU A 118 0.53 1.83 -1.91
C LEU A 118 0.49 2.34 -3.34
N VAL A 119 1.67 2.49 -3.94
CA VAL A 119 1.85 2.99 -5.30
C VAL A 119 2.62 1.95 -6.10
N GLU A 120 2.16 1.64 -7.30
CA GLU A 120 2.85 0.72 -8.19
C GLU A 120 4.17 1.35 -8.69
N ALA A 121 5.26 0.59 -8.58
CA ALA A 121 6.51 0.97 -9.21
C ALA A 121 6.40 0.71 -10.73
N LYS A 122 6.48 1.78 -11.52
CA LYS A 122 6.23 1.74 -12.98
C LYS A 122 7.31 1.01 -13.79
N ASN A 123 8.44 0.65 -13.19
CA ASN A 123 9.49 -0.13 -13.85
C ASN A 123 9.68 -1.47 -13.14
N ASP A 124 9.48 -2.52 -13.93
CA ASP A 124 9.88 -3.91 -13.69
C ASP A 124 9.07 -4.59 -12.57
N GLY A 125 8.13 -5.46 -12.96
CA GLY A 125 7.13 -6.12 -12.09
C GLY A 125 7.67 -6.97 -10.92
N SER A 126 8.97 -6.99 -10.69
CA SER A 126 9.66 -7.56 -9.52
C SER A 126 9.59 -6.67 -8.26
N SER A 127 9.27 -5.38 -8.40
CA SER A 127 9.28 -4.38 -7.32
C SER A 127 8.01 -4.34 -6.46
N VAL A 128 6.86 -4.75 -7.01
CA VAL A 128 5.58 -4.66 -6.30
C VAL A 128 5.43 -5.73 -5.21
N LEU A 129 5.98 -6.93 -5.44
CA LEU A 129 5.97 -8.03 -4.48
C LEU A 129 6.92 -7.77 -3.29
N SER A 130 8.06 -7.12 -3.52
CA SER A 130 8.99 -6.75 -2.44
C SER A 130 8.41 -5.64 -1.56
N MET A 131 7.75 -4.63 -2.14
CA MET A 131 7.05 -3.57 -1.41
C MET A 131 5.87 -4.10 -0.60
N LEU A 132 5.06 -5.01 -1.16
CA LEU A 132 3.96 -5.64 -0.41
C LEU A 132 4.46 -6.49 0.75
N ASN A 133 5.54 -7.26 0.56
CA ASN A 133 6.17 -8.02 1.63
C ASN A 133 6.74 -7.10 2.74
N GLN A 134 7.33 -5.95 2.38
CA GLN A 134 7.77 -4.93 3.35
C GLN A 134 6.59 -4.23 4.06
N GLN A 135 5.50 -3.95 3.36
CA GLN A 135 4.35 -3.24 3.92
C GLN A 135 3.53 -4.13 4.88
N LEU A 136 3.36 -5.41 4.52
CA LEU A 136 2.80 -6.46 5.37
C LEU A 136 3.56 -6.56 6.70
N ARG A 137 4.90 -6.48 6.64
CA ARG A 137 5.78 -6.46 7.81
C ARG A 137 5.47 -5.26 8.74
N CYS A 138 5.33 -4.04 8.20
CA CYS A 138 5.09 -2.82 8.99
C CYS A 138 3.83 -2.87 9.88
N GLN A 139 2.72 -3.36 9.34
CA GLN A 139 1.41 -3.26 9.99
C GLN A 139 1.19 -4.33 11.07
N LEU A 140 1.75 -5.53 10.89
CA LEU A 140 1.67 -6.59 11.90
C LEU A 140 2.56 -6.29 13.11
N SER A 141 3.73 -5.68 12.91
CA SER A 141 4.63 -5.29 14.02
C SER A 141 3.99 -4.24 14.94
N LYS A 142 3.31 -3.22 14.38
CA LYS A 142 2.63 -2.18 15.18
C LYS A 142 1.39 -2.67 15.95
N HIS A 143 0.77 -3.77 15.51
CA HIS A 143 -0.38 -4.38 16.20
C HIS A 143 0.00 -5.49 17.20
N LEU A 144 1.25 -5.98 17.16
CA LEU A 144 1.79 -6.99 18.09
C LEU A 144 2.67 -6.39 19.20
N ILE A 145 3.01 -5.09 19.14
CA ILE A 145 3.75 -4.37 20.19
C ILE A 145 2.82 -3.38 20.91
N ARG A 146 1.65 -3.87 21.34
CA ARG A 146 0.87 -3.30 22.43
C ARG A 146 0.38 -4.41 23.34
#